data_AF-A0A9D9H2A9-F1
#
_entry.id   AF-A0A9D9H2A9-F1
#
_cell.length_a   1.000
_cell.length_b   1.000
_cell.length_c   1.000
_cell.angle_alpha   90.00
_cell.angle_beta   90.00
_cell.angle_gamma   90.00
#
_symmetry.space_group_name_H-M   'P 1'
#
loop_
_entity.id
_entity.type
_entity.pdbx_description
1 polymer ?
#
loop_
_entity_poly.entity_id
_entity_poly.type
_entity_poly.pdbx_seq_one_letter_code
_entity_poly.pdbx_strand_id
1 'polypeptide(L)'
;MPENNSLHQGNNALAGEPTENNCAGRPLPASAREQAVRSIRIEDYDYPLPDERIALYPLPRRDESKLLVYRPFLEGKQALQASVFKHITKFLPKPSLLVFNNTRVVRARLVFFKETGDLKEADTIKAAGALHGKAGSKPEAAQSKAKGNPPARIEVFCLEPTQPADIALAFSSTGRCRFKCLIGNNKRWKNGLLRMAFPLPDDHTSSKNGIAADSTNGIGPNYPTQTDTIASPRRDEAPNEPIDGKHAHTGELRVEKIGSLEDAFEVEFSWSPEHLSFSEVLEQAGKVPLPPYIHRQAEESDTERYQTVFARYDGSVAAPTAGLHFTPQILQSLPDLGIERDFITLHVGAGTFKPVKADHIGEHSMHREHISVKREFVQHLLAALEKEVPVIPVGTTSMRSLESLYWIGARIKMGSEKYPVLAQGEFEVDQWDPYGELAEAGFSPADSLRAILDYLDDNHLDELHGHTALMIAPGYRFAFCKGIVTNFHQPKSTLLLLVSALIGPAWRKIYDFALENGFRFLSYGDSCLFLPLGSDANPRPESEPKRLSERESVMPDTYNAN
;
A
#
# COMPACT_ATOMS: atom_id res chain seq x y z
N MET A 1 29.98 62.06 6.77
CA MET A 1 28.99 62.96 6.14
C MET A 1 29.12 62.82 4.63
N PRO A 2 28.06 62.54 3.86
CA PRO A 2 26.71 62.07 4.21
C PRO A 2 26.39 60.68 3.59
N GLU A 3 25.70 59.82 4.33
CA GLU A 3 24.27 59.41 4.16
C GLU A 3 24.08 58.20 3.23
N ASN A 4 23.98 57.04 3.87
CA ASN A 4 23.62 55.76 3.28
C ASN A 4 22.16 55.49 3.66
N ASN A 5 21.24 55.57 2.69
CA ASN A 5 19.83 55.38 2.92
C ASN A 5 19.46 53.91 2.69
N SER A 6 18.97 53.28 3.76
CA SER A 6 18.48 51.90 3.77
C SER A 6 17.16 51.76 3.01
N LEU A 7 17.06 50.76 2.15
CA LEU A 7 15.79 50.20 1.70
C LEU A 7 15.77 48.71 2.05
N HIS A 8 15.13 48.41 3.18
CA HIS A 8 14.56 47.10 3.45
C HIS A 8 13.45 46.84 2.43
N GLN A 9 13.64 45.85 1.56
CA GLN A 9 12.54 45.11 0.97
C GLN A 9 12.69 43.65 1.35
N GLY A 10 11.71 43.17 2.14
CA GLY A 10 11.59 41.78 2.52
C GLY A 10 11.24 40.94 1.30
N ASN A 11 12.10 39.97 0.98
CA ASN A 11 11.79 38.91 0.04
C ASN A 11 10.88 37.89 0.71
N ASN A 12 9.57 38.06 0.51
CA ASN A 12 8.58 37.02 0.74
C ASN A 12 8.30 36.35 -0.62
N ALA A 13 9.27 35.58 -1.11
CA ALA A 13 9.10 34.75 -2.30
C ALA A 13 8.72 33.34 -1.82
N LEU A 14 7.43 33.04 -1.85
CA LEU A 14 6.93 31.67 -1.85
C LEU A 14 7.58 30.95 -3.04
N ALA A 15 8.35 29.90 -2.77
CA ALA A 15 8.95 29.07 -3.79
C ALA A 15 7.86 28.53 -4.72
N GLY A 16 7.87 28.97 -5.97
CA GLY A 16 6.97 28.47 -7.01
C GLY A 16 7.32 27.03 -7.35
N GLU A 17 6.31 26.16 -7.39
CA GLU A 17 6.44 24.79 -7.89
C GLU A 17 6.91 24.79 -9.35
N PRO A 18 7.56 23.69 -9.82
CA PRO A 18 8.00 23.61 -11.21
C PRO A 18 6.79 23.67 -12.14
N THR A 19 6.63 24.75 -12.88
CA THR A 19 5.62 24.83 -13.92
C THR A 19 5.98 23.83 -15.01
N GLU A 20 5.08 22.90 -15.35
CA GLU A 20 5.29 21.89 -16.41
C GLU A 20 5.61 22.50 -17.80
N ASN A 21 5.37 23.80 -17.94
CA ASN A 21 5.57 24.56 -19.15
C ASN A 21 6.69 25.58 -19.00
N ASN A 22 7.45 25.80 -20.07
CA ASN A 22 8.38 26.93 -20.17
C ASN A 22 7.63 28.27 -20.31
N CYS A 23 8.36 29.39 -20.29
CA CYS A 23 7.78 30.74 -20.48
C CYS A 23 7.02 30.93 -21.80
N ALA A 24 7.08 29.97 -22.74
CA ALA A 24 6.38 29.96 -24.01
C ALA A 24 5.24 28.92 -24.07
N GLY A 25 4.82 28.34 -22.93
CA GLY A 25 3.69 27.42 -22.85
C GLY A 25 3.95 26.01 -23.43
N ARG A 26 5.19 25.67 -23.77
CA ARG A 26 5.55 24.31 -24.23
C ARG A 26 5.96 23.43 -23.05
N PRO A 27 5.60 22.12 -23.06
CA PRO A 27 6.08 21.18 -22.06
C PRO A 27 7.61 21.22 -21.96
N LEU A 28 8.12 21.18 -20.74
CA LEU A 28 9.56 21.04 -20.50
C LEU A 28 10.11 19.76 -21.17
N PRO A 29 11.33 19.79 -21.74
CA PRO A 29 12.01 18.58 -22.20
C PRO A 29 12.08 17.52 -21.10
N ALA A 30 12.13 16.22 -21.44
CA ALA A 30 12.20 15.13 -20.44
C ALA A 30 13.30 15.36 -19.39
N SER A 31 14.53 15.65 -19.82
CA SER A 31 15.65 15.92 -18.91
C SER A 31 15.37 17.06 -17.92
N ALA A 32 14.65 18.09 -18.35
CA ALA A 32 14.26 19.21 -17.48
C ALA A 32 13.10 18.83 -16.54
N ARG A 33 12.14 18.01 -16.99
CA ARG A 33 11.05 17.48 -16.14
C ARG A 33 11.60 16.56 -15.05
N GLU A 34 12.47 15.63 -15.42
CA GLU A 34 13.13 14.73 -14.48
C GLU A 34 13.96 15.52 -13.47
N GLN A 35 14.77 16.48 -13.92
CA GLN A 35 15.55 17.31 -13.02
C GLN A 35 14.66 18.12 -12.06
N ALA A 36 13.55 18.67 -12.54
CA ALA A 36 12.59 19.39 -11.70
C ALA A 36 12.02 18.49 -10.59
N VAL A 37 11.63 17.25 -10.92
CA VAL A 37 11.12 16.28 -9.94
C VAL A 37 12.21 15.85 -8.96
N ARG A 38 13.42 15.58 -9.47
CA ARG A 38 14.59 15.27 -8.63
C ARG A 38 14.93 16.39 -7.66
N SER A 39 14.72 17.65 -8.04
CA SER A 39 14.96 18.82 -7.19
C SER A 39 13.87 19.13 -6.18
N ILE A 40 12.77 18.36 -6.14
CA ILE A 40 11.73 18.56 -5.12
C ILE A 40 12.34 18.38 -3.74
N ARG A 41 12.20 19.41 -2.89
CA ARG A 41 12.59 19.36 -1.49
C ARG A 41 11.49 18.69 -0.68
N ILE A 42 11.84 17.68 0.09
CA ILE A 42 10.84 16.94 0.87
C ILE A 42 10.24 17.79 2.00
N GLU A 43 10.98 18.79 2.47
CA GLU A 43 10.55 19.77 3.47
C GLU A 43 9.35 20.60 3.00
N ASP A 44 9.21 20.81 1.69
CA ASP A 44 8.05 21.52 1.15
C ASP A 44 6.78 20.70 1.36
N TYR A 45 6.88 19.39 1.57
CA TYR A 45 5.77 18.48 1.83
C TYR A 45 5.63 18.18 3.33
N ASP A 46 5.87 19.19 4.16
CA ASP A 46 5.63 19.12 5.60
C ASP A 46 4.29 19.73 5.99
N TYR A 47 3.73 19.23 7.10
CA TYR A 47 2.58 19.79 7.79
C TYR A 47 2.57 19.30 9.25
N PRO A 48 2.02 20.08 10.21
CA PRO A 48 1.98 19.67 11.60
C PRO A 48 1.02 18.49 11.77
N LEU A 49 1.55 17.33 12.17
CA LEU A 49 0.76 16.14 12.51
C LEU A 49 0.91 15.83 14.01
N PRO A 50 -0.05 16.24 14.87
CA PRO A 50 -0.04 15.90 16.29
C PRO A 50 -0.22 14.39 16.53
N ASP A 51 0.49 13.83 17.51
CA ASP A 51 0.39 12.39 17.86
C ASP A 51 -1.04 11.95 18.18
N GLU A 52 -1.82 12.80 18.81
CA GLU A 52 -3.25 12.58 19.13
C GLU A 52 -4.16 12.45 17.89
N ARG A 53 -3.69 12.89 16.71
CA ARG A 53 -4.39 12.68 15.44
C ARG A 53 -4.03 11.34 14.78
N ILE A 54 -2.98 10.65 15.24
CA ILE A 54 -2.57 9.35 14.70
C ILE A 54 -3.43 8.23 15.32
N ALA A 55 -4.19 7.53 14.47
CA ALA A 55 -5.01 6.41 14.95
C ALA A 55 -4.14 5.17 15.23
N LEU A 56 -4.11 4.73 16.50
CA LEU A 56 -3.40 3.52 16.94
C LEU A 56 -4.24 2.23 16.76
N TYR A 57 -5.55 2.37 16.64
CA TYR A 57 -6.52 1.30 16.43
C TYR A 57 -7.59 1.74 15.44
N PRO A 58 -8.13 0.82 14.61
CA PRO A 58 -9.27 1.13 13.75
C PRO A 58 -10.54 1.28 14.57
N LEU A 59 -11.58 1.89 13.98
CA LEU A 59 -12.91 1.86 14.57
C LEU A 59 -13.46 0.43 14.57
N PRO A 60 -14.30 0.04 15.57
CA PRO A 60 -14.95 -1.28 15.59
C PRO A 60 -15.74 -1.55 14.31
N ARG A 61 -16.43 -0.52 13.81
CA ARG A 61 -17.06 -0.50 12.49
C ARG A 61 -16.26 0.38 11.56
N ARG A 62 -15.60 -0.25 10.59
CA ARG A 62 -14.60 0.42 9.76
C ARG A 62 -15.21 1.45 8.81
N ASP A 63 -16.43 1.22 8.34
CA ASP A 63 -17.19 2.14 7.49
C ASP A 63 -17.84 3.31 8.25
N GLU A 64 -17.70 3.37 9.58
CA GLU A 64 -18.06 4.55 10.39
C GLU A 64 -16.91 5.57 10.46
N SER A 65 -15.75 5.31 9.83
CA SER A 65 -14.68 6.28 9.69
C SER A 65 -15.13 7.52 8.92
N LYS A 66 -14.50 8.67 9.18
CA LYS A 66 -14.81 9.88 8.40
C LYS A 66 -14.31 9.70 6.96
N LEU A 67 -15.01 10.34 6.04
CA LEU A 67 -14.62 10.42 4.63
C LEU A 67 -14.51 11.89 4.23
N LEU A 68 -13.31 12.32 3.86
CA LEU A 68 -13.09 13.59 3.20
C LEU A 68 -13.27 13.38 1.69
N VAL A 69 -14.07 14.23 1.03
CA VAL A 69 -14.27 14.17 -0.42
C VAL A 69 -13.80 15.47 -1.05
N TYR A 70 -12.93 15.36 -2.05
CA TYR A 70 -12.45 16.48 -2.86
C TYR A 70 -12.89 16.32 -4.32
N ARG A 71 -13.71 17.27 -4.81
CA ARG A 71 -14.29 17.34 -6.17
C ARG A 71 -14.33 18.81 -6.64
N PRO A 72 -13.20 19.38 -7.07
CA PRO A 72 -13.10 20.80 -7.39
C PRO A 72 -13.95 21.26 -8.59
N PHE A 73 -14.27 20.36 -9.51
CA PHE A 73 -15.00 20.67 -10.75
C PHE A 73 -16.48 20.28 -10.72
N LEU A 74 -17.04 19.98 -9.55
CA LEU A 74 -18.45 19.61 -9.44
C LEU A 74 -19.32 20.86 -9.28
N GLU A 75 -20.07 21.20 -10.32
CA GLU A 75 -20.94 22.39 -10.34
C GLU A 75 -21.94 22.42 -9.17
N GLY A 76 -22.11 23.61 -8.59
CA GLY A 76 -23.09 23.86 -7.53
C GLY A 76 -22.81 23.18 -6.19
N LYS A 77 -21.63 22.59 -5.99
CA LYS A 77 -21.25 21.94 -4.72
C LYS A 77 -19.92 22.46 -4.18
N GLN A 78 -19.75 22.34 -2.86
CA GLN A 78 -18.46 22.62 -2.23
C GLN A 78 -17.42 21.62 -2.72
N ALA A 79 -16.29 22.13 -3.20
CA ALA A 79 -15.16 21.34 -3.67
C ALA A 79 -14.62 20.37 -2.61
N LEU A 80 -14.71 20.76 -1.33
CA LEU A 80 -14.22 20.00 -0.19
C LEU A 80 -15.35 19.79 0.81
N GLN A 81 -15.61 18.55 1.19
CA GLN A 81 -16.70 18.18 2.10
C GLN A 81 -16.32 16.99 2.99
N ALA A 82 -16.94 16.93 4.17
CA ALA A 82 -16.84 15.79 5.09
C ALA A 82 -18.09 14.91 5.02
N SER A 83 -17.91 13.60 5.16
CA SER A 83 -18.95 12.59 5.23
C SER A 83 -18.49 11.42 6.11
N VAL A 84 -19.20 10.30 6.05
CA VAL A 84 -18.85 9.03 6.68
C VAL A 84 -18.61 8.00 5.57
N PHE A 85 -17.64 7.10 5.76
CA PHE A 85 -17.20 6.18 4.72
C PHE A 85 -18.31 5.29 4.16
N LYS A 86 -19.27 4.87 4.99
CA LYS A 86 -20.48 4.14 4.54
C LYS A 86 -21.27 4.84 3.41
N HIS A 87 -21.06 6.15 3.21
CA HIS A 87 -21.69 6.92 2.13
C HIS A 87 -20.81 7.08 0.88
N ILE A 88 -19.65 6.42 0.79
CA ILE A 88 -18.70 6.57 -0.33
C ILE A 88 -19.36 6.36 -1.70
N THR A 89 -20.29 5.42 -1.81
CA THR A 89 -21.02 5.10 -3.05
C THR A 89 -21.94 6.23 -3.55
N LYS A 90 -22.19 7.27 -2.73
CA LYS A 90 -22.89 8.50 -3.15
C LYS A 90 -21.97 9.46 -3.90
N PHE A 91 -20.65 9.29 -3.78
CA PHE A 91 -19.66 10.22 -4.29
C PHE A 91 -18.82 9.66 -5.45
N LEU A 92 -18.71 8.32 -5.54
CA LEU A 92 -18.06 7.65 -6.65
C LEU A 92 -18.78 7.94 -7.99
N PRO A 93 -18.03 8.14 -9.09
CA PRO A 93 -18.61 8.23 -10.43
C PRO A 93 -19.39 6.96 -10.80
N LYS A 94 -20.41 7.10 -11.64
CA LYS A 94 -21.24 5.99 -12.12
C LYS A 94 -21.44 6.16 -13.63
N PRO A 95 -21.00 5.20 -14.47
CA PRO A 95 -20.25 4.00 -14.09
C PRO A 95 -18.83 4.32 -13.57
N SER A 96 -18.19 3.38 -12.88
CA SER A 96 -16.75 3.42 -12.55
C SER A 96 -16.17 2.03 -12.29
N LEU A 97 -14.85 1.92 -12.39
CA LEU A 97 -14.09 0.72 -12.03
C LEU A 97 -13.25 1.00 -10.78
N LEU A 98 -13.56 0.33 -9.66
CA LEU A 98 -12.71 0.33 -8.47
C LEU A 98 -11.65 -0.75 -8.56
N VAL A 99 -10.38 -0.38 -8.36
CA VAL A 99 -9.27 -1.34 -8.39
C VAL A 99 -8.65 -1.46 -7.01
N PHE A 100 -8.64 -2.67 -6.46
CA PHE A 100 -8.13 -2.98 -5.12
C PHE A 100 -6.81 -3.76 -5.20
N ASN A 101 -5.96 -3.62 -4.18
CA ASN A 101 -4.81 -4.49 -4.02
C ASN A 101 -5.21 -5.80 -3.33
N ASN A 102 -4.85 -6.94 -3.90
CA ASN A 102 -5.29 -8.27 -3.45
C ASN A 102 -4.38 -8.96 -2.42
N THR A 103 -3.40 -8.24 -1.88
CA THR A 103 -2.43 -8.83 -0.96
C THR A 103 -2.88 -8.84 0.49
N ARG A 104 -2.48 -9.90 1.19
CA ARG A 104 -2.65 -10.11 2.61
C ARG A 104 -1.33 -9.85 3.35
N VAL A 105 -1.47 -9.35 4.56
CA VAL A 105 -0.33 -9.09 5.44
C VAL A 105 0.20 -10.41 5.98
N VAL A 106 1.47 -10.70 5.70
CA VAL A 106 2.18 -11.85 6.24
C VAL A 106 2.73 -11.49 7.61
N ARG A 107 2.74 -12.45 8.54
CA ARG A 107 3.31 -12.32 9.87
C ARG A 107 4.85 -12.32 9.86
N ALA A 108 5.44 -11.40 9.09
CA ALA A 108 6.85 -11.32 8.77
C ALA A 108 7.76 -10.80 9.91
N ARG A 109 7.22 -10.57 11.13
CA ARG A 109 7.97 -10.12 12.30
C ARG A 109 8.15 -11.25 13.30
N LEU A 110 9.37 -11.74 13.44
CA LEU A 110 9.75 -12.80 14.39
C LEU A 110 10.44 -12.20 15.61
N VAL A 111 10.09 -12.70 16.80
CA VAL A 111 10.65 -12.21 18.08
C VAL A 111 11.33 -13.36 18.81
N PHE A 112 12.65 -13.28 18.89
CA PHE A 112 13.49 -14.25 19.58
C PHE A 112 13.91 -13.70 20.95
N PHE A 113 14.11 -14.60 21.90
CA PHE A 113 14.64 -14.29 23.23
C PHE A 113 15.93 -15.07 23.43
N LYS A 114 17.05 -14.37 23.55
CA LYS A 114 18.34 -14.96 23.88
C LYS A 114 18.55 -14.89 25.39
N GLU A 115 18.78 -16.04 26.02
CA GLU A 115 19.13 -16.08 27.44
C GLU A 115 20.42 -15.28 27.69
N THR A 116 20.40 -14.46 28.74
CA THR A 116 21.59 -13.77 29.24
C THR A 116 22.15 -14.55 30.42
N GLY A 117 23.22 -15.32 30.18
CA GLY A 117 23.98 -16.02 31.23
C GLY A 117 23.64 -17.51 31.36
N ASP A 118 24.63 -18.29 31.80
CA ASP A 118 24.69 -19.76 31.84
C ASP A 118 23.54 -20.43 32.59
N LEU A 119 22.40 -20.66 31.94
CA LEU A 119 21.39 -21.61 32.38
C LEU A 119 21.27 -22.73 31.35
N LYS A 120 21.30 -23.97 31.82
CA LYS A 120 21.31 -25.17 30.99
C LYS A 120 19.90 -25.42 30.45
N GLU A 121 19.86 -25.75 29.16
CA GLU A 121 18.83 -26.32 28.24
C GLU A 121 17.48 -26.90 28.75
N ALA A 122 17.29 -27.13 30.05
CA ALA A 122 16.10 -27.80 30.60
C ALA A 122 14.94 -26.85 30.97
N ASP A 123 15.16 -25.54 31.07
CA ASP A 123 14.14 -24.57 31.53
C ASP A 123 13.33 -23.90 30.40
N THR A 124 13.72 -24.10 29.13
CA THR A 124 13.16 -23.40 27.96
C THR A 124 11.71 -23.77 27.64
N ILE A 125 11.26 -24.98 28.03
CA ILE A 125 9.92 -25.50 27.70
C ILE A 125 8.83 -24.91 28.61
N LYS A 126 9.16 -24.42 29.81
CA LYS A 126 8.16 -23.90 30.77
C LYS A 126 7.80 -22.41 30.58
N ALA A 127 8.70 -21.60 30.00
CA ALA A 127 8.46 -20.17 29.84
C ALA A 127 7.53 -19.84 28.66
N ALA A 128 7.50 -20.66 27.60
CA ALA A 128 6.63 -20.46 26.45
C ALA A 128 5.17 -20.87 26.71
N GLY A 129 4.93 -21.86 27.58
CA GLY A 129 3.59 -22.37 27.89
C GLY A 129 2.76 -21.47 28.83
N ALA A 130 3.38 -20.56 29.57
CA ALA A 130 2.70 -19.75 30.58
C ALA A 130 1.94 -18.52 30.02
N LEU A 131 2.05 -18.22 28.71
CA LEU A 131 1.41 -17.07 28.08
C LEU A 131 -0.01 -17.33 27.54
N HIS A 132 -0.54 -18.56 27.67
CA HIS A 132 -1.89 -18.94 27.21
C HIS A 132 -2.91 -19.15 28.36
N GLY A 133 -2.64 -18.63 29.56
CA GLY A 133 -3.55 -18.69 30.72
C GLY A 133 -4.56 -17.53 30.75
N LYS A 134 -5.86 -17.88 30.82
CA LYS A 134 -7.04 -16.99 30.84
C LYS A 134 -6.87 -15.71 31.68
N ALA A 135 -7.31 -14.58 31.10
CA ALA A 135 -7.54 -13.33 31.80
C ALA A 135 -8.60 -13.51 32.91
N GLY A 136 -8.23 -13.22 34.15
CA GLY A 136 -9.19 -13.17 35.26
C GLY A 136 -8.61 -13.49 36.64
N SER A 137 -7.73 -12.65 37.16
CA SER A 137 -7.63 -12.34 38.61
C SER A 137 -6.48 -11.35 38.84
N LYS A 138 -6.73 -10.32 39.66
CA LYS A 138 -5.71 -9.34 40.09
C LYS A 138 -4.59 -10.07 40.85
N PRO A 139 -3.30 -9.79 40.60
CA PRO A 139 -2.24 -10.33 41.41
C PRO A 139 -1.97 -9.42 42.62
N GLU A 140 -2.40 -9.84 43.81
CA GLU A 140 -1.85 -9.35 45.07
C GLU A 140 -0.55 -10.10 45.40
N ALA A 141 0.50 -9.31 45.60
CA ALA A 141 1.72 -9.57 46.35
C ALA A 141 2.26 -11.02 46.47
N ALA A 142 3.19 -11.36 45.57
CA ALA A 142 4.28 -12.28 45.88
C ALA A 142 5.56 -11.84 45.16
N GLN A 143 6.24 -10.83 45.72
CA GLN A 143 7.61 -10.50 45.34
C GLN A 143 8.56 -11.57 45.89
N SER A 144 9.00 -12.48 45.02
CA SER A 144 10.24 -13.23 45.26
C SER A 144 11.27 -12.83 44.19
N LYS A 145 12.46 -12.43 44.67
CA LYS A 145 13.56 -11.86 43.89
C LYS A 145 14.20 -12.92 42.98
N ALA A 146 13.85 -12.94 41.70
CA ALA A 146 14.73 -13.43 40.65
C ALA A 146 15.50 -12.25 40.06
N LYS A 147 16.73 -12.00 40.56
CA LYS A 147 17.69 -11.06 39.95
C LYS A 147 18.31 -11.72 38.70
N GLY A 148 17.54 -11.84 37.63
CA GLY A 148 18.03 -12.12 36.29
C GLY A 148 17.77 -10.90 35.42
N ASN A 149 18.75 -10.50 34.60
CA ASN A 149 18.47 -9.53 33.55
C ASN A 149 17.41 -10.13 32.61
N PRO A 150 16.40 -9.40 32.14
CA PRO A 150 15.43 -9.95 31.21
C PRO A 150 16.16 -10.45 29.95
N PRO A 151 15.73 -11.59 29.38
CA PRO A 151 16.38 -12.17 28.21
C PRO A 151 16.46 -11.15 27.08
N ALA A 152 17.57 -11.17 26.35
CA ALA A 152 17.82 -10.27 25.25
C ALA A 152 16.82 -10.52 24.12
N ARG A 153 15.84 -9.64 23.98
CA ARG A 153 14.88 -9.63 22.86
C ARG A 153 15.58 -9.23 21.57
N ILE A 154 15.50 -10.09 20.55
CA ILE A 154 16.00 -9.84 19.19
C ILE A 154 14.80 -9.93 18.26
N GLU A 155 14.65 -8.95 17.38
CA GLU A 155 13.54 -8.93 16.41
C GLU A 155 14.10 -9.12 15.01
N VAL A 156 13.53 -10.04 14.25
CA VAL A 156 13.89 -10.27 12.86
C VAL A 156 12.66 -9.92 12.02
N PHE A 157 12.82 -8.98 11.10
CA PHE A 157 11.76 -8.47 10.25
C PHE A 157 12.09 -8.77 8.80
N CYS A 158 11.36 -9.70 8.17
CA CYS A 158 11.60 -10.10 6.79
C CYS A 158 11.21 -8.95 5.85
N LEU A 159 12.14 -8.52 4.97
CA LEU A 159 11.90 -7.42 4.03
C LEU A 159 11.53 -7.92 2.65
N GLU A 160 12.43 -8.69 2.05
CA GLU A 160 12.36 -9.24 0.70
C GLU A 160 13.18 -10.53 0.66
N PRO A 161 12.75 -11.54 -0.09
CA PRO A 161 13.48 -12.79 -0.19
C PRO A 161 14.74 -12.61 -1.05
N THR A 162 15.82 -13.31 -0.68
CA THR A 162 17.06 -13.37 -1.47
C THR A 162 17.26 -14.74 -2.10
N GLN A 163 16.70 -15.80 -1.50
CA GLN A 163 16.76 -17.15 -2.04
C GLN A 163 15.56 -18.00 -1.60
N PRO A 164 14.68 -18.43 -2.53
CA PRO A 164 14.58 -17.94 -3.91
C PRO A 164 14.24 -16.44 -3.94
N ALA A 165 14.57 -15.72 -5.00
CA ALA A 165 14.34 -14.26 -5.09
C ALA A 165 12.87 -13.90 -5.35
N ASP A 166 12.08 -14.83 -5.90
CA ASP A 166 10.64 -14.66 -6.07
C ASP A 166 9.90 -14.87 -4.75
N ILE A 167 8.93 -14.00 -4.45
CA ILE A 167 8.21 -13.99 -3.18
C ILE A 167 7.24 -15.17 -3.02
N ALA A 168 6.58 -15.59 -4.09
CA ALA A 168 5.66 -16.72 -4.05
C ALA A 168 6.45 -18.04 -3.88
N LEU A 169 7.57 -18.18 -4.58
CA LEU A 169 8.50 -19.28 -4.40
C LEU A 169 9.13 -19.27 -2.99
N ALA A 170 9.47 -18.11 -2.45
CA ALA A 170 10.06 -18.01 -1.11
C ALA A 170 9.06 -18.41 -0.02
N PHE A 171 7.80 -18.00 -0.14
CA PHE A 171 6.76 -18.39 0.81
C PHE A 171 6.29 -19.84 0.68
N SER A 172 6.38 -20.43 -0.51
CA SER A 172 6.11 -21.86 -0.74
C SER A 172 7.32 -22.78 -0.50
N SER A 173 8.51 -22.22 -0.30
CA SER A 173 9.73 -22.98 -0.01
C SER A 173 9.56 -23.82 1.24
N THR A 174 10.14 -25.01 1.23
CA THR A 174 10.11 -26.01 2.31
C THR A 174 11.51 -26.20 2.91
N GLY A 175 11.58 -26.41 4.22
CA GLY A 175 12.81 -26.66 4.99
C GLY A 175 13.77 -25.47 5.17
N ARG A 176 13.98 -24.61 4.16
CA ARG A 176 14.83 -23.42 4.26
C ARG A 176 14.52 -22.32 3.23
N CYS A 177 14.86 -21.08 3.57
CA CYS A 177 14.88 -19.94 2.64
C CYS A 177 15.78 -18.81 3.17
N ARG A 178 16.10 -17.81 2.34
CA ARG A 178 16.84 -16.62 2.75
C ARG A 178 16.07 -15.35 2.46
N PHE A 179 16.15 -14.42 3.41
CA PHE A 179 15.56 -13.09 3.29
C PHE A 179 16.56 -12.03 3.73
N LYS A 180 16.48 -10.88 3.06
CA LYS A 180 16.96 -9.63 3.61
C LYS A 180 16.06 -9.22 4.77
N CYS A 181 16.65 -8.94 5.92
CA CYS A 181 15.93 -8.64 7.16
C CYS A 181 16.45 -7.38 7.86
N LEU A 182 15.55 -6.65 8.52
CA LEU A 182 15.93 -5.70 9.56
C LEU A 182 16.03 -6.43 10.89
N ILE A 183 17.08 -6.16 11.66
CA ILE A 183 17.32 -6.80 12.96
C ILE A 183 17.22 -5.77 14.08
N GLY A 184 16.13 -5.84 14.85
CA GLY A 184 15.95 -5.09 16.09
C GLY A 184 16.88 -5.63 17.18
N ASN A 185 17.51 -4.73 17.94
CA ASN A 185 18.53 -5.06 18.95
C ASN A 185 19.71 -5.89 18.41
N ASN A 186 20.11 -5.70 17.14
CA ASN A 186 21.22 -6.42 16.50
C ASN A 186 22.52 -6.45 17.33
N LYS A 187 22.82 -5.40 18.11
CA LYS A 187 23.99 -5.38 19.02
C LYS A 187 24.04 -6.57 19.99
N ARG A 188 22.90 -7.20 20.29
CA ARG A 188 22.77 -8.39 21.15
C ARG A 188 22.86 -9.71 20.40
N TRP A 189 22.79 -9.70 19.07
CA TRP A 189 22.97 -10.85 18.20
C TRP A 189 24.24 -10.68 17.37
N LYS A 190 25.41 -10.94 17.96
CA LYS A 190 26.69 -10.86 17.24
C LYS A 190 26.81 -12.04 16.27
N ASN A 191 26.86 -13.26 16.83
CA ASN A 191 26.96 -14.54 16.13
C ASN A 191 26.01 -15.57 16.76
N GLY A 192 25.86 -16.71 16.10
CA GLY A 192 25.17 -17.90 16.62
C GLY A 192 23.72 -18.01 16.15
N LEU A 193 23.22 -19.24 16.19
CA LEU A 193 21.87 -19.60 15.77
C LEU A 193 20.83 -19.13 16.80
N LEU A 194 19.75 -18.50 16.34
CA LEU A 194 18.56 -18.27 17.16
C LEU A 194 17.52 -19.35 16.87
N ARG A 195 16.75 -19.71 17.89
CA ARG A 195 15.75 -20.78 17.83
C ARG A 195 14.46 -20.31 18.46
N MET A 196 13.33 -20.74 17.91
CA MET A 196 12.03 -20.59 18.55
C MET A 196 11.14 -21.79 18.24
N ALA A 197 10.37 -22.24 19.23
CA ALA A 197 9.32 -23.22 19.02
C ALA A 197 8.04 -22.54 18.54
N PHE A 198 7.26 -23.22 17.70
CA PHE A 198 5.95 -22.76 17.25
C PHE A 198 4.95 -23.93 17.23
N PRO A 199 3.64 -23.68 17.40
CA PRO A 199 2.63 -24.73 17.30
C PRO A 199 2.54 -25.24 15.86
N LEU A 200 2.48 -26.56 15.65
CA LEU A 200 2.21 -27.09 14.31
C LEU A 200 0.76 -26.76 13.91
N PRO A 201 0.50 -26.52 12.61
CA PRO A 201 -0.86 -26.41 12.11
C PRO A 201 -1.67 -27.66 12.49
N ASP A 202 -2.91 -27.48 12.95
CA ASP A 202 -3.80 -28.62 13.21
C ASP A 202 -4.06 -29.37 11.89
N ASP A 203 -4.03 -30.71 11.91
CA ASP A 203 -4.22 -31.61 10.75
C ASP A 203 -5.65 -31.56 10.13
N HIS A 204 -6.44 -30.53 10.43
CA HIS A 204 -7.82 -30.37 10.00
C HIS A 204 -8.01 -29.34 8.87
N THR A 205 -7.10 -29.24 7.90
CA THR A 205 -7.37 -28.54 6.62
C THR A 205 -6.64 -29.14 5.42
N SER A 206 -6.44 -30.45 5.35
CA SER A 206 -6.04 -31.15 4.13
C SER A 206 -7.27 -31.61 3.33
N SER A 207 -8.13 -30.66 2.95
CA SER A 207 -9.10 -30.81 1.85
C SER A 207 -9.69 -29.44 1.48
N LYS A 208 -8.97 -28.69 0.65
CA LYS A 208 -9.43 -27.75 -0.38
C LYS A 208 -8.26 -26.90 -0.86
N ASN A 209 -7.35 -27.53 -1.58
CA ASN A 209 -6.51 -26.92 -2.62
C ASN A 209 -5.89 -28.06 -3.43
N GLY A 210 -6.77 -28.87 -4.03
CA GLY A 210 -6.41 -29.74 -5.13
C GLY A 210 -6.77 -29.00 -6.42
N ILE A 211 -5.77 -28.70 -7.23
CA ILE A 211 -5.91 -28.27 -8.61
C ILE A 211 -6.66 -29.40 -9.34
N ALA A 212 -7.92 -29.17 -9.68
CA ALA A 212 -8.63 -29.97 -10.66
C ALA A 212 -8.77 -29.11 -11.92
N ALA A 213 -8.04 -29.50 -12.95
CA ALA A 213 -8.37 -29.12 -14.32
C ALA A 213 -9.75 -29.69 -14.63
N ASP A 214 -10.72 -28.84 -14.93
CA ASP A 214 -11.91 -29.27 -15.65
C ASP A 214 -12.35 -28.19 -16.63
N SER A 215 -12.33 -28.58 -17.89
CA SER A 215 -12.87 -27.86 -19.02
C SER A 215 -14.38 -28.12 -19.04
N THR A 216 -15.21 -27.06 -18.97
CA THR A 216 -16.41 -26.85 -19.81
C THR A 216 -17.28 -25.69 -19.30
N ASN A 217 -17.85 -25.00 -20.29
CA ASN A 217 -18.77 -23.85 -20.28
C ASN A 217 -19.91 -23.85 -19.24
N GLY A 218 -20.31 -22.65 -18.78
CA GLY A 218 -21.72 -22.34 -18.49
C GLY A 218 -22.06 -21.39 -17.35
N ILE A 219 -22.21 -20.09 -17.66
CA ILE A 219 -23.25 -19.12 -17.22
C ILE A 219 -23.68 -19.07 -15.72
N GLY A 220 -23.44 -17.91 -15.09
CA GLY A 220 -24.38 -17.25 -14.16
C GLY A 220 -23.96 -17.12 -12.67
N PRO A 221 -24.04 -15.93 -12.03
CA PRO A 221 -23.75 -15.78 -10.61
C PRO A 221 -25.04 -15.95 -9.78
N ASN A 222 -25.10 -17.01 -8.96
CA ASN A 222 -26.08 -17.12 -7.88
C ASN A 222 -25.34 -17.29 -6.54
N TYR A 223 -25.41 -16.27 -5.69
CA TYR A 223 -25.06 -16.37 -4.27
C TYR A 223 -26.27 -16.94 -3.51
N PRO A 224 -26.14 -18.03 -2.73
CA PRO A 224 -27.24 -18.47 -1.89
C PRO A 224 -27.36 -17.59 -0.64
N THR A 225 -28.59 -17.18 -0.36
CA THR A 225 -29.08 -16.67 0.93
C THR A 225 -29.99 -17.72 1.56
N GLN A 226 -29.90 -17.94 2.88
CA GLN A 226 -30.93 -18.45 3.83
C GLN A 226 -30.22 -18.75 5.17
N THR A 227 -30.53 -18.25 6.38
CA THR A 227 -31.75 -18.12 7.22
C THR A 227 -32.47 -19.42 7.60
N ASP A 228 -32.45 -19.68 8.92
CA ASP A 228 -33.36 -20.41 9.82
C ASP A 228 -33.60 -21.92 9.66
N THR A 229 -33.29 -22.71 10.69
CA THR A 229 -34.29 -23.16 11.71
C THR A 229 -33.74 -24.19 12.71
N ILE A 230 -34.35 -24.17 13.89
CA ILE A 230 -34.17 -25.02 15.07
C ILE A 230 -34.75 -26.42 14.84
N ALA A 231 -33.99 -27.48 15.18
CA ALA A 231 -34.55 -28.75 15.66
C ALA A 231 -33.49 -29.60 16.39
N SER A 232 -33.77 -29.99 17.64
CA SER A 232 -33.09 -31.10 18.33
C SER A 232 -33.68 -32.45 17.91
N PRO A 233 -32.91 -33.54 18.01
CA PRO A 233 -33.33 -34.58 18.96
C PRO A 233 -32.17 -35.15 19.82
N ARG A 234 -32.58 -35.93 20.82
CA ARG A 234 -31.87 -36.40 22.02
C ARG A 234 -31.08 -37.70 21.81
N ARG A 235 -30.01 -37.87 22.64
CA ARG A 235 -29.59 -39.05 23.47
C ARG A 235 -29.42 -40.41 22.74
N ASP A 236 -28.38 -41.23 22.94
CA ASP A 236 -27.44 -41.50 24.03
C ASP A 236 -26.19 -42.19 23.44
N GLU A 237 -24.98 -41.90 23.92
CA GLU A 237 -23.91 -42.90 24.12
C GLU A 237 -22.83 -42.29 25.04
N ALA A 238 -22.30 -43.12 25.95
CA ALA A 238 -21.60 -42.78 27.19
C ALA A 238 -20.12 -42.34 26.97
N PRO A 239 -19.45 -41.78 28.00
CA PRO A 239 -18.23 -40.99 27.83
C PRO A 239 -16.99 -41.88 27.72
N ASN A 240 -16.21 -41.72 26.66
CA ASN A 240 -14.84 -42.22 26.66
C ASN A 240 -13.95 -41.28 27.50
N GLU A 241 -13.21 -41.95 28.38
CA GLU A 241 -12.26 -41.49 29.38
C GLU A 241 -11.22 -40.46 28.87
N PRO A 242 -10.61 -39.68 29.77
CA PRO A 242 -9.71 -38.60 29.38
C PRO A 242 -8.43 -39.18 28.77
N ILE A 243 -8.18 -38.85 27.51
CA ILE A 243 -6.87 -39.06 26.88
C ILE A 243 -5.88 -38.17 27.60
N ASP A 244 -5.09 -38.80 28.45
CA ASP A 244 -3.95 -38.25 29.16
C ASP A 244 -2.85 -37.85 28.15
N GLY A 245 -2.23 -36.68 28.35
CA GLY A 245 -0.97 -36.30 27.69
C GLY A 245 -1.02 -35.77 26.25
N LYS A 246 -1.57 -34.56 26.02
CA LYS A 246 -1.20 -33.75 24.83
C LYS A 246 0.25 -33.30 24.95
N HIS A 247 1.20 -34.08 24.44
CA HIS A 247 2.48 -33.52 24.00
C HIS A 247 2.16 -32.53 22.87
N ALA A 248 2.41 -31.24 23.09
CA ALA A 248 2.24 -30.25 22.04
C ALA A 248 3.14 -30.65 20.86
N HIS A 249 2.54 -30.96 19.71
CA HIS A 249 3.25 -31.11 18.45
C HIS A 249 3.79 -29.73 18.08
N THR A 250 5.04 -29.45 18.43
CA THR A 250 5.70 -28.16 18.18
C THR A 250 6.73 -28.29 17.08
N GLY A 251 6.73 -27.36 16.13
CA GLY A 251 7.83 -27.16 15.20
C GLY A 251 8.94 -26.32 15.83
N GLU A 252 10.12 -26.34 15.21
CA GLU A 252 11.26 -25.49 15.58
C GLU A 252 11.68 -24.66 14.37
N LEU A 253 11.70 -23.33 14.53
CA LEU A 253 12.27 -22.39 13.57
C LEU A 253 13.65 -21.95 14.05
N ARG A 254 14.63 -21.99 13.15
CA ARG A 254 16.01 -21.60 13.37
C ARG A 254 16.39 -20.49 12.40
N VAL A 255 17.10 -19.48 12.89
CA VAL A 255 17.58 -18.38 12.04
C VAL A 255 19.06 -18.10 12.26
N GLU A 256 19.78 -17.93 11.16
CA GLU A 256 21.21 -17.65 11.13
C GLU A 256 21.47 -16.39 10.30
N LYS A 257 22.29 -15.49 10.83
CA LYS A 257 22.73 -14.31 10.10
C LYS A 257 23.90 -14.68 9.20
N ILE A 258 23.69 -14.59 7.89
CA ILE A 258 24.65 -14.98 6.85
C ILE A 258 25.59 -13.81 6.52
N GLY A 259 25.05 -12.59 6.45
CA GLY A 259 25.82 -11.43 6.00
C GLY A 259 25.21 -10.09 6.42
N SER A 260 25.99 -9.04 6.25
CA SER A 260 25.52 -7.66 6.37
C SER A 260 25.35 -7.05 4.99
N LEU A 261 24.27 -6.32 4.79
CA LEU A 261 23.97 -5.50 3.61
C LEU A 261 24.01 -4.03 4.04
N GLU A 262 24.01 -3.10 3.08
CA GLU A 262 24.14 -1.65 3.35
C GLU A 262 23.16 -1.15 4.44
N ASP A 263 21.91 -1.60 4.36
CA ASP A 263 20.80 -1.16 5.21
C ASP A 263 20.08 -2.31 5.94
N ALA A 264 20.60 -3.53 5.85
CA ALA A 264 19.91 -4.74 6.29
C ALA A 264 20.88 -5.90 6.56
N PHE A 265 20.35 -7.07 6.89
CA PHE A 265 21.12 -8.28 7.08
C PHE A 265 20.55 -9.40 6.22
N GLU A 266 21.41 -10.23 5.65
CA GLU A 266 20.96 -11.48 5.03
C GLU A 266 20.81 -12.54 6.12
N VAL A 267 19.61 -13.13 6.21
CA VAL A 267 19.25 -14.12 7.23
C VAL A 267 18.73 -15.37 6.54
N GLU A 268 19.29 -16.52 6.90
CA GLU A 268 18.80 -17.83 6.52
C GLU A 268 17.85 -18.35 7.58
N PHE A 269 16.70 -18.84 7.12
CA PHE A 269 15.67 -19.49 7.92
C PHE A 269 15.71 -20.97 7.61
N SER A 270 15.65 -21.82 8.64
CA SER A 270 15.47 -23.25 8.50
C SER A 270 14.52 -23.75 9.58
N TRP A 271 13.70 -24.74 9.27
CA TRP A 271 12.68 -25.22 10.21
C TRP A 271 12.43 -26.71 10.13
N SER A 272 11.82 -27.24 11.18
CA SER A 272 11.32 -28.59 11.26
C SER A 272 9.88 -28.57 11.79
N PRO A 273 8.95 -29.35 11.21
CA PRO A 273 9.16 -30.31 10.13
C PRO A 273 9.31 -29.63 8.76
N GLU A 274 10.16 -30.19 7.90
CA GLU A 274 10.56 -29.55 6.64
C GLU A 274 9.44 -29.47 5.60
N HIS A 275 8.38 -30.28 5.73
CA HIS A 275 7.25 -30.28 4.79
C HIS A 275 6.38 -29.01 4.88
N LEU A 276 6.48 -28.24 5.97
CA LEU A 276 5.79 -26.96 6.09
C LEU A 276 6.41 -25.96 5.12
N SER A 277 5.56 -25.19 4.45
CA SER A 277 5.97 -24.01 3.70
C SER A 277 6.41 -22.89 4.65
N PHE A 278 7.26 -21.98 4.17
CA PHE A 278 7.68 -20.84 4.99
C PHE A 278 6.51 -19.94 5.40
N SER A 279 5.47 -19.81 4.56
CA SER A 279 4.25 -19.08 4.91
C SER A 279 3.56 -19.67 6.14
N GLU A 280 3.40 -20.99 6.19
CA GLU A 280 2.79 -21.68 7.35
C GLU A 280 3.63 -21.48 8.61
N VAL A 281 4.97 -21.52 8.49
CA VAL A 281 5.87 -21.23 9.62
C VAL A 281 5.71 -19.80 10.11
N LEU A 282 5.65 -18.81 9.21
CA LEU A 282 5.41 -17.41 9.59
C LEU A 282 4.03 -17.22 10.23
N GLU A 283 2.99 -17.89 9.73
CA GLU A 283 1.64 -17.79 10.29
C GLU A 283 1.60 -18.26 11.76
N GLN A 284 2.38 -19.30 12.10
CA GLN A 284 2.43 -19.85 13.45
C GLN A 284 3.44 -19.13 14.37
N ALA A 285 4.64 -18.80 13.85
CA ALA A 285 5.74 -18.25 14.66
C ALA A 285 5.80 -16.73 14.67
N GLY A 286 5.26 -16.10 13.65
CA GLY A 286 5.38 -14.68 13.37
C GLY A 286 4.33 -13.81 14.03
N LYS A 287 4.58 -12.50 14.01
CA LYS A 287 3.64 -11.45 14.42
C LYS A 287 3.34 -10.52 13.25
N VAL A 288 2.18 -9.88 13.29
CA VAL A 288 1.84 -8.84 12.32
C VAL A 288 2.84 -7.69 12.44
N PRO A 289 3.50 -7.30 11.34
CA PRO A 289 4.29 -6.09 11.27
C PRO A 289 3.38 -4.84 11.35
N LEU A 290 3.46 -4.08 12.44
CA LEU A 290 2.79 -2.78 12.53
C LEU A 290 3.71 -1.66 12.04
N PRO A 291 3.17 -0.60 11.39
CA PRO A 291 3.94 0.56 10.99
C PRO A 291 4.69 1.22 12.16
N PRO A 292 5.86 1.84 11.93
CA PRO A 292 6.73 2.35 12.99
C PRO A 292 6.12 3.49 13.83
N TYR A 293 5.15 4.22 13.28
CA TYR A 293 4.39 5.26 13.99
C TYR A 293 3.31 4.71 14.93
N ILE A 294 3.01 3.40 14.87
CA ILE A 294 2.14 2.75 15.85
C ILE A 294 3.04 2.29 17.01
N HIS A 295 3.16 3.14 18.02
CA HIS A 295 4.04 2.92 19.18
C HIS A 295 3.44 1.96 20.22
N ARG A 296 2.89 0.82 19.76
CA ARG A 296 2.42 -0.28 20.62
C ARG A 296 2.85 -1.63 20.06
N GLN A 297 2.76 -2.66 20.89
CA GLN A 297 2.98 -4.03 20.42
C GLN A 297 1.79 -4.51 19.60
N ALA A 298 2.07 -5.40 18.65
CA ALA A 298 1.03 -6.12 17.92
C ALA A 298 0.29 -7.05 18.89
N GLU A 299 -1.04 -6.97 18.84
CA GLU A 299 -1.98 -7.82 19.57
C GLU A 299 -2.52 -8.89 18.63
N GLU A 300 -3.08 -9.97 19.17
CA GLU A 300 -3.69 -11.04 18.36
C GLU A 300 -4.80 -10.51 17.45
N SER A 301 -5.56 -9.51 17.93
CA SER A 301 -6.60 -8.87 17.13
C SER A 301 -6.07 -8.09 15.91
N ASP A 302 -4.78 -7.75 15.85
CA ASP A 302 -4.20 -7.08 14.68
C ASP A 302 -4.11 -7.99 13.45
N THR A 303 -4.06 -9.32 13.63
CA THR A 303 -4.12 -10.28 12.52
C THR A 303 -5.40 -10.11 11.69
N GLU A 304 -6.51 -9.85 12.36
CA GLU A 304 -7.80 -9.60 11.69
C GLU A 304 -7.97 -8.11 11.35
N ARG A 305 -7.54 -7.22 12.24
CA ARG A 305 -7.77 -5.77 12.13
C ARG A 305 -6.89 -5.09 11.09
N TYR A 306 -5.66 -5.56 10.92
CA TYR A 306 -4.71 -5.06 9.93
C TYR A 306 -4.79 -5.85 8.61
N GLN A 307 -6.01 -6.22 8.23
CA GLN A 307 -6.28 -7.01 7.03
C GLN A 307 -7.58 -6.56 6.36
N THR A 308 -7.60 -6.51 5.03
CA THR A 308 -8.81 -6.26 4.23
C THR A 308 -9.67 -7.52 4.16
N VAL A 309 -10.98 -7.34 4.00
CA VAL A 309 -11.96 -8.46 3.99
C VAL A 309 -12.00 -9.24 2.66
N PHE A 310 -11.25 -8.80 1.65
CA PHE A 310 -11.32 -9.31 0.29
C PHE A 310 -10.01 -9.90 -0.24
N ALA A 311 -8.86 -9.55 0.37
CA ALA A 311 -7.56 -9.97 -0.13
C ALA A 311 -7.35 -11.48 0.04
N ARG A 312 -6.79 -12.10 -1.01
CA ARG A 312 -6.65 -13.55 -1.11
C ARG A 312 -5.20 -14.05 -1.09
N TYR A 313 -4.25 -13.23 -1.52
CA TYR A 313 -2.87 -13.67 -1.73
C TYR A 313 -1.95 -13.20 -0.62
N ASP A 314 -1.26 -14.12 0.06
CA ASP A 314 -0.24 -13.76 1.03
C ASP A 314 0.96 -13.13 0.33
N GLY A 315 1.46 -12.02 0.89
CA GLY A 315 2.78 -11.53 0.51
C GLY A 315 2.99 -10.03 0.60
N SER A 316 2.31 -9.34 1.52
CA SER A 316 2.67 -7.97 1.89
C SER A 316 3.09 -7.88 3.36
N VAL A 317 4.00 -6.96 3.65
CA VAL A 317 4.40 -6.62 5.03
C VAL A 317 3.55 -5.47 5.57
N ALA A 318 2.77 -4.81 4.73
CA ALA A 318 1.85 -3.75 5.12
C ALA A 318 0.45 -3.99 4.53
N ALA A 319 -0.57 -3.62 5.29
CA ALA A 319 -1.94 -3.73 4.81
C ALA A 319 -2.23 -2.65 3.75
N PRO A 320 -3.00 -2.94 2.69
CA PRO A 320 -3.60 -1.92 1.84
C PRO A 320 -4.69 -1.17 2.62
N THR A 321 -4.25 -0.19 3.43
CA THR A 321 -5.01 0.45 4.51
C THR A 321 -6.25 1.20 4.05
N ALA A 322 -6.21 1.76 2.84
CA ALA A 322 -7.38 2.39 2.22
C ALA A 322 -8.51 1.37 1.96
N GLY A 323 -8.16 0.12 1.69
CA GLY A 323 -9.11 -0.97 1.50
C GLY A 323 -9.79 -1.43 2.80
N LEU A 324 -9.23 -1.10 3.97
CA LEU A 324 -9.77 -1.55 5.26
C LEU A 324 -11.16 -0.99 5.54
N HIS A 325 -11.52 0.15 4.97
CA HIS A 325 -12.79 0.83 5.19
C HIS A 325 -13.96 0.18 4.44
N PHE A 326 -13.67 -0.64 3.42
CA PHE A 326 -14.68 -1.34 2.63
C PHE A 326 -15.20 -2.56 3.39
N THR A 327 -16.42 -2.45 3.90
CA THR A 327 -17.15 -3.56 4.51
C THR A 327 -17.79 -4.47 3.46
N PRO A 328 -18.11 -5.73 3.80
CA PRO A 328 -18.84 -6.63 2.90
C PRO A 328 -20.13 -6.00 2.36
N GLN A 329 -20.83 -5.23 3.20
CA GLN A 329 -22.07 -4.53 2.83
C GLN A 329 -21.83 -3.49 1.73
N ILE A 330 -20.77 -2.68 1.84
CA ILE A 330 -20.42 -1.71 0.79
C ILE A 330 -20.06 -2.45 -0.50
N LEU A 331 -19.18 -3.45 -0.41
CA LEU A 331 -18.69 -4.21 -1.58
C LEU A 331 -19.83 -4.91 -2.34
N GLN A 332 -20.81 -5.44 -1.63
CA GLN A 332 -21.99 -6.09 -2.22
C GLN A 332 -22.92 -5.08 -2.92
N SER A 333 -22.96 -3.83 -2.47
CA SER A 333 -23.81 -2.78 -3.08
C SER A 333 -23.26 -2.15 -4.35
N LEU A 334 -21.98 -2.36 -4.68
CA LEU A 334 -21.32 -1.70 -5.81
C LEU A 334 -21.93 -2.08 -7.18
N PRO A 335 -22.16 -3.37 -7.50
CA PRO A 335 -22.64 -3.76 -8.82
C PRO A 335 -24.01 -3.17 -9.16
N ASP A 336 -24.93 -3.12 -8.19
CA ASP A 336 -26.27 -2.55 -8.35
C ASP A 336 -26.26 -1.04 -8.67
N LEU A 337 -25.12 -0.38 -8.45
CA LEU A 337 -24.90 1.05 -8.71
C LEU A 337 -24.10 1.30 -9.99
N GLY A 338 -23.81 0.27 -10.78
CA GLY A 338 -22.93 0.37 -11.96
C GLY A 338 -21.47 0.65 -11.60
N ILE A 339 -21.05 0.28 -10.38
CA ILE A 339 -19.67 0.39 -9.93
C ILE A 339 -19.06 -1.01 -9.97
N GLU A 340 -18.18 -1.22 -10.94
CA GLU A 340 -17.44 -2.45 -11.11
C GLU A 340 -16.24 -2.49 -10.16
N ARG A 341 -15.73 -3.69 -9.90
CA ARG A 341 -14.54 -3.88 -9.06
C ARG A 341 -13.63 -4.94 -9.64
N ASP A 342 -12.33 -4.71 -9.52
CA ASP A 342 -11.31 -5.68 -9.87
C ASP A 342 -10.09 -5.58 -8.93
N PHE A 343 -9.19 -6.55 -9.03
CA PHE A 343 -8.09 -6.77 -8.10
C PHE A 343 -6.77 -6.89 -8.84
N ILE A 344 -5.79 -6.08 -8.42
CA ILE A 344 -4.40 -6.16 -8.85
C ILE A 344 -3.53 -6.62 -7.68
N THR A 345 -2.40 -7.29 -7.95
CA THR A 345 -1.52 -7.78 -6.88
C THR A 345 -0.21 -7.00 -6.88
N LEU A 346 0.07 -6.30 -5.78
CA LEU A 346 1.39 -5.72 -5.49
C LEU A 346 1.88 -6.18 -4.13
N HIS A 347 2.97 -6.92 -4.14
CA HIS A 347 3.65 -7.39 -2.95
C HIS A 347 4.47 -6.26 -2.34
N VAL A 348 3.94 -5.66 -1.28
CA VAL A 348 4.60 -4.55 -0.58
C VAL A 348 5.59 -5.11 0.43
N GLY A 349 6.87 -4.89 0.17
CA GLY A 349 7.95 -5.21 1.10
C GLY A 349 8.05 -4.22 2.26
N ALA A 350 8.87 -4.56 3.24
CA ALA A 350 9.15 -3.70 4.41
C ALA A 350 9.74 -2.33 4.08
N GLY A 351 10.33 -2.17 2.88
CA GLY A 351 10.84 -0.90 2.38
C GLY A 351 9.81 0.23 2.47
N THR A 352 8.51 -0.08 2.36
CA THR A 352 7.42 0.88 2.52
C THR A 352 7.42 1.64 3.86
N PHE A 353 8.04 1.08 4.91
CA PHE A 353 8.14 1.71 6.22
C PHE A 353 9.39 2.57 6.39
N LYS A 354 10.29 2.63 5.41
CA LYS A 354 11.49 3.46 5.51
C LYS A 354 11.11 4.94 5.34
N PRO A 355 11.48 5.81 6.28
CA PRO A 355 11.27 7.24 6.12
C PRO A 355 12.17 7.79 5.02
N VAL A 356 11.71 8.84 4.33
CA VAL A 356 12.55 9.63 3.44
C VAL A 356 13.51 10.44 4.29
N LYS A 357 14.81 10.13 4.21
CA LYS A 357 15.87 10.85 4.95
C LYS A 357 16.62 11.88 4.10
N ALA A 358 16.40 11.85 2.79
CA ALA A 358 17.05 12.74 1.84
C ALA A 358 16.40 14.13 1.87
N ASP A 359 17.18 15.16 1.59
CA ASP A 359 16.67 16.54 1.48
C ASP A 359 15.89 16.71 0.17
N HIS A 360 16.38 16.08 -0.90
CA HIS A 360 15.78 16.11 -2.23
C HIS A 360 15.32 14.72 -2.67
N ILE A 361 14.25 14.67 -3.45
CA ILE A 361 13.69 13.41 -3.94
C ILE A 361 14.60 12.67 -4.92
N GLY A 362 15.45 13.40 -5.66
CA GLY A 362 16.46 12.81 -6.54
C GLY A 362 17.50 11.95 -5.82
N GLU A 363 17.67 12.13 -4.51
CA GLU A 363 18.60 11.37 -3.66
C GLU A 363 17.90 10.17 -2.97
N HIS A 364 16.58 10.07 -3.07
CA HIS A 364 15.81 8.97 -2.51
C HIS A 364 15.65 7.83 -3.53
N SER A 365 16.12 6.64 -3.16
CA SER A 365 15.87 5.42 -3.92
C SER A 365 14.56 4.79 -3.48
N MET A 366 13.64 4.60 -4.44
CA MET A 366 12.39 3.87 -4.22
C MET A 366 12.66 2.39 -4.08
N HIS A 367 11.94 1.76 -3.15
CA HIS A 367 11.95 0.32 -3.03
C HIS A 367 11.21 -0.33 -4.20
N ARG A 368 11.81 -1.41 -4.72
CA ARG A 368 11.18 -2.25 -5.73
C ARG A 368 10.11 -3.11 -5.06
N GLU A 369 8.95 -3.18 -5.69
CA GLU A 369 7.83 -4.01 -5.26
C GLU A 369 7.43 -4.93 -6.40
N HIS A 370 7.14 -6.19 -6.09
CA HIS A 370 6.75 -7.18 -7.10
C HIS A 370 5.28 -7.02 -7.48
N ILE A 371 5.02 -6.87 -8.77
CA ILE A 371 3.69 -6.77 -9.37
C ILE A 371 3.36 -8.07 -10.12
N SER A 372 2.16 -8.59 -9.88
CA SER A 372 1.58 -9.71 -10.64
C SER A 372 0.19 -9.31 -11.12
N VAL A 373 -0.02 -9.41 -12.43
CA VAL A 373 -1.27 -8.97 -13.09
C VAL A 373 -1.73 -10.02 -14.07
N LYS A 374 -2.97 -10.48 -13.90
CA LYS A 374 -3.57 -11.45 -14.80
C LYS A 374 -3.96 -10.83 -16.15
N ARG A 375 -3.92 -11.63 -17.20
CA ARG A 375 -4.41 -11.27 -18.54
C ARG A 375 -5.82 -10.69 -18.51
N GLU A 376 -6.73 -11.30 -17.75
CA GLU A 376 -8.14 -10.87 -17.70
C GLU A 376 -8.26 -9.46 -17.11
N PHE A 377 -7.41 -9.10 -16.14
CA PHE A 377 -7.38 -7.75 -15.57
C PHE A 377 -6.94 -6.73 -16.63
N VAL A 378 -5.90 -7.04 -17.42
CA VAL A 378 -5.43 -6.15 -18.49
C VAL A 378 -6.52 -5.94 -19.54
N GLN A 379 -7.24 -6.99 -19.92
CA GLN A 379 -8.38 -6.92 -20.83
C GLN A 379 -9.53 -6.07 -20.27
N HIS A 380 -9.86 -6.24 -18.98
CA HIS A 380 -10.91 -5.48 -18.32
C HIS A 380 -10.54 -3.99 -18.20
N LEU A 381 -9.30 -3.68 -17.82
CA LEU A 381 -8.81 -2.30 -17.77
C LEU A 381 -8.84 -1.65 -19.16
N LEU A 382 -8.44 -2.37 -20.21
CA LEU A 382 -8.53 -1.89 -21.59
C LEU A 382 -9.98 -1.60 -21.99
N ALA A 383 -10.90 -2.52 -21.70
CA ALA A 383 -12.33 -2.33 -21.99
C ALA A 383 -12.93 -1.15 -21.21
N ALA A 384 -12.50 -0.91 -19.97
CA ALA A 384 -12.91 0.25 -19.19
C ALA A 384 -12.43 1.57 -19.84
N LEU A 385 -11.19 1.62 -20.32
CA LEU A 385 -10.65 2.79 -21.02
C LEU A 385 -11.38 3.07 -22.34
N GLU A 386 -11.65 2.03 -23.14
CA GLU A 386 -12.35 2.17 -24.41
C GLU A 386 -13.81 2.64 -24.24
N LYS A 387 -14.42 2.34 -23.09
CA LYS A 387 -15.76 2.81 -22.71
C LYS A 387 -15.74 4.12 -21.92
N GLU A 388 -14.57 4.74 -21.74
CA GLU A 388 -14.37 5.94 -20.92
C GLU A 388 -14.87 5.80 -19.47
N VAL A 389 -14.86 4.58 -18.93
CA VAL A 389 -15.21 4.29 -17.54
C VAL A 389 -14.06 4.75 -16.64
N PRO A 390 -14.31 5.66 -15.67
CA PRO A 390 -13.25 6.16 -14.80
C PRO A 390 -12.72 5.07 -13.87
N VAL A 391 -11.39 4.90 -13.86
CA VAL A 391 -10.68 3.96 -13.00
C VAL A 391 -10.25 4.65 -11.71
N ILE A 392 -10.74 4.14 -10.58
CA ILE A 392 -10.48 4.70 -9.25
C ILE A 392 -9.75 3.64 -8.40
N PRO A 393 -8.41 3.71 -8.26
CA PRO A 393 -7.69 2.86 -7.33
C PRO A 393 -8.10 3.08 -5.87
N VAL A 394 -8.10 1.99 -5.11
CA VAL A 394 -8.26 1.97 -3.67
C VAL A 394 -6.90 1.74 -3.01
N GLY A 395 -6.24 2.85 -2.71
CA GLY A 395 -4.92 2.91 -2.11
C GLY A 395 -3.83 3.34 -3.09
N THR A 396 -2.78 3.94 -2.55
CA THR A 396 -1.61 4.40 -3.31
C THR A 396 -0.84 3.24 -3.95
N THR A 397 -0.85 2.07 -3.31
CA THR A 397 -0.33 0.81 -3.84
C THR A 397 -1.02 0.45 -5.16
N SER A 398 -2.36 0.37 -5.19
CA SER A 398 -3.11 0.07 -6.41
C SER A 398 -2.90 1.11 -7.50
N MET A 399 -2.80 2.40 -7.13
CA MET A 399 -2.47 3.47 -8.08
C MET A 399 -1.10 3.25 -8.73
N ARG A 400 -0.06 2.99 -7.93
CA ARG A 400 1.28 2.73 -8.47
C ARG A 400 1.30 1.49 -9.36
N SER A 401 0.60 0.42 -9.00
CA SER A 401 0.51 -0.78 -9.82
C SER A 401 -0.16 -0.53 -11.17
N LEU A 402 -1.32 0.14 -11.16
CA LEU A 402 -2.02 0.54 -12.39
C LEU A 402 -1.13 1.39 -13.27
N GLU A 403 -0.58 2.46 -12.73
CA GLU A 403 0.28 3.38 -13.49
C GLU A 403 1.57 2.71 -13.97
N SER A 404 2.07 1.69 -13.26
CA SER A 404 3.21 0.88 -13.72
C SER A 404 2.88 0.06 -14.97
N LEU A 405 1.64 -0.41 -15.14
CA LEU A 405 1.24 -1.12 -16.37
C LEU A 405 1.37 -0.24 -17.61
N TYR A 406 1.13 1.06 -17.50
CA TYR A 406 1.34 1.98 -18.61
C TYR A 406 2.81 2.00 -19.01
N TRP A 407 3.71 2.11 -18.04
CA TRP A 407 5.16 2.15 -18.29
C TRP A 407 5.71 0.80 -18.77
N ILE A 408 5.18 -0.32 -18.29
CA ILE A 408 5.54 -1.65 -18.82
C ILE A 408 5.15 -1.74 -20.30
N GLY A 409 3.91 -1.38 -20.65
CA GLY A 409 3.46 -1.34 -22.04
C GLY A 409 4.30 -0.39 -22.91
N ALA A 410 4.63 0.78 -22.39
CA ALA A 410 5.52 1.73 -23.08
C ALA A 410 6.92 1.14 -23.31
N ARG A 411 7.50 0.43 -22.33
CA ARG A 411 8.79 -0.26 -22.48
C ARG A 411 8.73 -1.35 -23.55
N ILE A 412 7.67 -2.17 -23.56
CA ILE A 412 7.44 -3.19 -24.60
C ILE A 412 7.42 -2.54 -25.98
N LYS A 413 6.68 -1.43 -26.14
CA LYS A 413 6.60 -0.71 -27.43
C LYS A 413 7.91 -0.09 -27.88
N MET A 414 8.75 0.35 -26.94
CA MET A 414 10.08 0.89 -27.25
C MET A 414 11.09 -0.20 -27.65
N GLY A 415 10.78 -1.47 -27.38
CA GLY A 415 11.57 -2.62 -27.78
C GLY A 415 12.64 -3.04 -26.75
N SER A 416 12.95 -4.33 -26.77
CA SER A 416 13.85 -4.99 -25.82
C SER A 416 15.32 -4.58 -25.93
N GLU A 417 15.73 -3.98 -27.06
CA GLU A 417 17.09 -3.43 -27.21
C GLU A 417 17.33 -2.25 -26.25
N LYS A 418 16.29 -1.42 -26.04
CA LYS A 418 16.38 -0.24 -25.17
C LYS A 418 15.91 -0.55 -23.74
N TYR A 419 14.88 -1.37 -23.60
CA TYR A 419 14.33 -1.78 -22.31
C TYR A 419 14.23 -3.30 -22.25
N PRO A 420 15.33 -3.98 -21.87
CA PRO A 420 15.36 -5.44 -21.83
C PRO A 420 14.36 -5.97 -20.80
N VAL A 421 13.65 -7.02 -21.16
CA VAL A 421 12.92 -7.85 -20.21
C VAL A 421 13.97 -8.60 -19.38
N LEU A 422 13.78 -8.66 -18.06
CA LEU A 422 14.69 -9.36 -17.17
C LEU A 422 14.70 -10.85 -17.49
N ALA A 423 15.67 -11.57 -16.92
CA ALA A 423 15.62 -13.03 -16.91
C ALA A 423 14.24 -13.49 -16.39
N GLN A 424 13.76 -14.64 -16.88
CA GLN A 424 12.43 -15.17 -16.55
C GLN A 424 11.21 -14.40 -17.09
N GLY A 425 11.38 -13.37 -17.94
CA GLY A 425 10.23 -12.68 -18.54
C GLY A 425 9.63 -11.59 -17.66
N GLU A 426 10.36 -11.14 -16.63
CA GLU A 426 9.88 -10.10 -15.73
C GLU A 426 10.17 -8.69 -16.27
N PHE A 427 9.21 -7.79 -16.07
CA PHE A 427 9.38 -6.38 -16.41
C PHE A 427 9.90 -5.57 -15.25
N GLU A 428 10.67 -4.54 -15.54
CA GLU A 428 11.09 -3.55 -14.55
C GLU A 428 10.49 -2.19 -14.91
N VAL A 429 10.03 -1.44 -13.92
CA VAL A 429 9.70 -0.01 -14.03
C VAL A 429 10.62 0.75 -13.10
N ASP A 430 11.50 1.57 -13.68
CA ASP A 430 12.41 2.43 -12.92
C ASP A 430 11.65 3.64 -12.35
N GLN A 431 12.15 4.18 -11.24
CA GLN A 431 11.51 5.31 -10.58
C GLN A 431 11.46 6.58 -11.45
N TRP A 432 12.36 6.72 -12.44
CA TRP A 432 12.47 7.90 -13.31
C TRP A 432 11.89 7.73 -14.72
N ASP A 433 11.42 6.53 -15.07
CA ASP A 433 10.72 6.26 -16.34
C ASP A 433 9.67 7.31 -16.72
N PRO A 434 8.85 7.85 -15.79
CA PRO A 434 7.79 8.78 -16.13
C PRO A 434 8.25 10.16 -16.58
N TYR A 435 9.52 10.47 -16.36
CA TYR A 435 10.08 11.80 -16.51
C TYR A 435 11.16 11.85 -17.58
N GLY A 436 11.70 10.70 -17.98
CA GLY A 436 12.74 10.56 -19.00
C GLY A 436 12.22 10.41 -20.43
N GLU A 437 13.06 9.84 -21.29
CA GLU A 437 12.79 9.64 -22.72
C GLU A 437 11.54 8.79 -23.00
N LEU A 438 11.24 7.82 -22.12
CA LEU A 438 10.06 6.96 -22.26
C LEU A 438 8.76 7.78 -22.26
N ALA A 439 8.72 8.87 -21.48
CA ALA A 439 7.59 9.78 -21.43
C ALA A 439 7.43 10.64 -22.69
N GLU A 440 8.49 10.82 -23.49
CA GLU A 440 8.43 11.56 -24.76
C GLU A 440 7.83 10.74 -25.89
N ALA A 441 7.86 9.40 -25.79
CA ALA A 441 7.27 8.52 -26.78
C ALA A 441 5.75 8.70 -26.93
N GLY A 442 5.08 9.20 -25.88
CA GLY A 442 3.70 9.68 -25.96
C GLY A 442 2.66 8.62 -26.35
N PHE A 443 2.87 7.35 -25.97
CA PHE A 443 1.93 6.28 -26.27
C PHE A 443 0.56 6.53 -25.61
N SER A 444 -0.51 6.09 -26.29
CA SER A 444 -1.81 6.11 -25.65
C SER A 444 -1.90 5.05 -24.54
N PRO A 445 -2.71 5.27 -23.48
CA PRO A 445 -2.92 4.26 -22.44
C PRO A 445 -3.44 2.92 -23.01
N ALA A 446 -4.33 2.97 -24.00
CA ALA A 446 -4.86 1.78 -24.66
C ALA A 446 -3.78 1.01 -25.43
N ASP A 447 -2.89 1.70 -26.15
CA ASP A 447 -1.80 1.04 -26.87
C ASP A 447 -0.80 0.38 -25.94
N SER A 448 -0.59 0.95 -24.75
CA SER A 448 0.29 0.36 -23.74
C SER A 448 -0.28 -0.96 -23.21
N LEU A 449 -1.59 -1.02 -22.95
CA LEU A 449 -2.25 -2.26 -22.53
C LEU A 449 -2.30 -3.30 -23.66
N ARG A 450 -2.55 -2.88 -24.91
CA ARG A 450 -2.49 -3.80 -26.07
C ARG A 450 -1.10 -4.41 -26.24
N ALA A 451 -0.04 -3.61 -26.08
CA ALA A 451 1.32 -4.14 -26.12
C ALA A 451 1.60 -5.18 -25.04
N ILE A 452 1.02 -5.03 -23.84
CA ILE A 452 1.09 -6.06 -22.80
C ILE A 452 0.35 -7.33 -23.24
N LEU A 453 -0.86 -7.20 -23.79
CA LEU A 453 -1.63 -8.35 -24.28
C LEU A 453 -0.91 -9.09 -25.41
N ASP A 454 -0.39 -8.36 -26.38
CA ASP A 454 0.40 -8.92 -27.49
C ASP A 454 1.63 -9.68 -26.95
N TYR A 455 2.34 -9.10 -25.97
CA TYR A 455 3.46 -9.79 -25.31
C TYR A 455 3.02 -11.08 -24.61
N LEU A 456 1.90 -11.06 -23.88
CA LEU A 456 1.36 -12.25 -23.22
C LEU A 456 0.96 -13.32 -24.23
N ASP A 457 0.43 -12.95 -25.38
CA ASP A 457 0.08 -13.86 -26.47
C ASP A 457 1.31 -14.47 -27.13
N ASP A 458 2.30 -13.65 -27.49
CA ASP A 458 3.55 -14.06 -28.13
C ASP A 458 4.37 -15.02 -27.26
N ASN A 459 4.25 -14.92 -25.93
CA ASN A 459 4.98 -15.74 -24.96
C ASN A 459 4.12 -16.83 -24.31
N HIS A 460 2.84 -16.96 -24.70
CA HIS A 460 1.88 -17.93 -24.13
C HIS A 460 1.76 -17.83 -22.59
N LEU A 461 1.65 -16.60 -22.08
CA LEU A 461 1.55 -16.30 -20.66
C LEU A 461 0.13 -15.86 -20.28
N ASP A 462 -0.35 -16.30 -19.12
CA ASP A 462 -1.62 -15.87 -18.54
C ASP A 462 -1.47 -14.75 -17.50
N GLU A 463 -0.24 -14.53 -17.01
CA GLU A 463 0.07 -13.48 -16.03
C GLU A 463 1.32 -12.70 -16.44
N LEU A 464 1.28 -11.40 -16.18
CA LEU A 464 2.39 -10.48 -16.28
C LEU A 464 3.06 -10.36 -14.90
N HIS A 465 4.36 -10.61 -14.85
CA HIS A 465 5.17 -10.42 -13.64
C HIS A 465 6.18 -9.30 -13.84
N GLY A 466 6.46 -8.56 -12.77
CA GLY A 466 7.48 -7.53 -12.82
C GLY A 466 7.77 -6.88 -11.48
N HIS A 467 8.58 -5.84 -11.54
CA HIS A 467 9.02 -5.04 -10.41
C HIS A 467 8.78 -3.56 -10.72
N THR A 468 8.26 -2.83 -9.73
CA THR A 468 8.07 -1.38 -9.86
C THR A 468 8.77 -0.62 -8.74
N ALA A 469 9.56 0.38 -9.13
CA ALA A 469 10.08 1.42 -8.26
C ALA A 469 9.42 2.78 -8.56
N LEU A 470 8.30 2.79 -9.30
CA LEU A 470 7.67 3.99 -9.84
C LEU A 470 7.54 5.13 -8.81
N MET A 471 8.17 6.27 -9.10
CA MET A 471 7.99 7.53 -8.37
C MET A 471 6.82 8.30 -8.99
N ILE A 472 5.79 8.55 -8.18
CA ILE A 472 4.69 9.46 -8.53
C ILE A 472 4.87 10.71 -7.67
N ALA A 473 5.28 11.79 -8.32
CA ALA A 473 5.54 13.09 -7.72
C ALA A 473 4.92 14.22 -8.58
N PRO A 474 4.73 15.43 -8.04
CA PRO A 474 4.20 16.57 -8.78
C PRO A 474 4.81 16.72 -10.18
N GLY A 475 3.96 16.93 -11.18
CA GLY A 475 4.34 16.86 -12.60
C GLY A 475 4.11 15.49 -13.27
N TYR A 476 3.62 14.50 -12.52
CA TYR A 476 3.30 13.18 -13.04
C TYR A 476 2.03 13.19 -13.91
N ARG A 477 2.06 12.47 -15.04
CA ARG A 477 0.93 12.32 -15.95
C ARG A 477 0.24 10.98 -15.75
N PHE A 478 -0.97 11.01 -15.19
CA PHE A 478 -1.76 9.81 -14.95
C PHE A 478 -2.35 9.24 -16.24
N ALA A 479 -1.98 8.00 -16.55
CA ALA A 479 -2.46 7.28 -17.74
C ALA A 479 -3.86 6.70 -17.51
N PHE A 480 -4.09 6.08 -16.36
CA PHE A 480 -5.33 5.34 -16.09
C PHE A 480 -6.16 5.96 -14.97
N CYS A 481 -5.52 6.38 -13.88
CA CYS A 481 -6.23 6.73 -12.66
C CYS A 481 -6.92 8.10 -12.77
N LYS A 482 -8.24 8.14 -12.54
CA LYS A 482 -9.04 9.39 -12.55
C LYS A 482 -9.37 9.94 -11.16
N GLY A 483 -8.94 9.23 -10.14
CA GLY A 483 -9.08 9.61 -8.74
C GLY A 483 -8.40 8.58 -7.84
N ILE A 484 -8.62 8.67 -6.55
CA ILE A 484 -8.12 7.68 -5.58
C ILE A 484 -8.99 7.67 -4.33
N VAL A 485 -9.19 6.48 -3.76
CA VAL A 485 -9.56 6.32 -2.36
C VAL A 485 -8.31 6.03 -1.56
N THR A 486 -7.95 6.87 -0.58
CA THR A 486 -6.72 6.69 0.22
C THR A 486 -6.91 7.11 1.68
N ASN A 487 -5.91 6.92 2.52
CA ASN A 487 -5.83 7.51 3.86
C ASN A 487 -5.12 8.87 3.81
N PHE A 488 -5.05 9.57 4.95
CA PHE A 488 -4.07 10.64 5.13
C PHE A 488 -2.67 10.07 5.36
N HIS A 489 -1.65 10.72 4.80
CA HIS A 489 -0.27 10.23 4.80
C HIS A 489 0.67 11.07 5.66
N GLN A 490 1.78 10.50 6.12
CA GLN A 490 2.75 11.23 6.95
C GLN A 490 3.31 12.46 6.21
N PRO A 491 3.65 13.54 6.94
CA PRO A 491 4.45 14.61 6.38
C PRO A 491 5.79 14.06 5.87
N LYS A 492 6.39 14.74 4.89
CA LYS A 492 7.70 14.39 4.32
C LYS A 492 7.76 12.96 3.78
N SER A 493 6.67 12.50 3.14
CA SER A 493 6.56 11.14 2.60
C SER A 493 6.32 11.12 1.09
N THR A 494 6.79 10.06 0.42
CA THR A 494 6.51 9.82 -1.01
C THR A 494 5.03 9.62 -1.29
N LEU A 495 4.25 9.11 -0.32
CA LEU A 495 2.80 9.00 -0.45
C LEU A 495 2.11 10.38 -0.49
N LEU A 496 2.63 11.36 0.24
CA LEU A 496 2.12 12.74 0.16
C LEU A 496 2.48 13.39 -1.18
N LEU A 497 3.66 13.10 -1.74
CA LEU A 497 4.02 13.52 -3.11
C LEU A 497 3.06 12.93 -4.15
N LEU A 498 2.71 11.65 -4.04
CA LEU A 498 1.75 11.00 -4.93
C LEU A 498 0.38 11.67 -4.84
N VAL A 499 -0.10 11.95 -3.63
CA VAL A 499 -1.36 12.68 -3.44
C VAL A 499 -1.27 14.08 -4.05
N SER A 500 -0.17 14.80 -3.83
CA SER A 500 0.05 16.12 -4.42
C SER A 500 0.14 16.09 -5.94
N ALA A 501 0.71 15.04 -6.53
CA ALA A 501 0.73 14.87 -7.98
C ALA A 501 -0.68 14.79 -8.56
N LEU A 502 -1.60 14.15 -7.83
CA LEU A 502 -2.98 13.96 -8.25
C LEU A 502 -3.85 15.23 -8.06
N ILE A 503 -3.75 15.90 -6.90
CA ILE A 503 -4.65 17.00 -6.54
C ILE A 503 -3.99 18.38 -6.58
N GLY A 504 -2.72 18.45 -6.97
CA GLY A 504 -1.93 19.67 -7.03
C GLY A 504 -1.77 20.35 -5.67
N PRO A 505 -1.57 21.68 -5.64
CA PRO A 505 -1.29 22.44 -4.41
C PRO A 505 -2.48 22.47 -3.42
N ALA A 506 -3.65 21.96 -3.82
CA ALA A 506 -4.80 21.85 -2.95
C ALA A 506 -4.58 20.91 -1.75
N TRP A 507 -3.59 20.02 -1.81
CA TRP A 507 -3.31 19.06 -0.73
C TRP A 507 -3.13 19.75 0.63
N ARG A 508 -2.47 20.93 0.70
CA ARG A 508 -2.28 21.65 1.96
C ARG A 508 -3.62 22.03 2.59
N LYS A 509 -4.46 22.73 1.82
CA LYS A 509 -5.80 23.16 2.26
C LYS A 509 -6.67 21.97 2.70
N ILE A 510 -6.53 20.84 2.01
CA ILE A 510 -7.26 19.61 2.33
C ILE A 510 -6.78 19.01 3.67
N TYR A 511 -5.47 18.98 3.91
CA TYR A 511 -4.89 18.46 5.14
C TYR A 511 -5.15 19.41 6.33
N ASP A 512 -5.09 20.73 6.11
CA ASP A 512 -5.47 21.75 7.11
C ASP A 512 -6.93 21.57 7.53
N PHE A 513 -7.84 21.47 6.55
CA PHE A 513 -9.25 21.17 6.81
C PHE A 513 -9.43 19.89 7.62
N ALA A 514 -8.67 18.83 7.31
CA ALA A 514 -8.75 17.57 8.02
C ALA A 514 -8.31 17.71 9.49
N LEU A 515 -7.24 18.45 9.76
CA LEU A 515 -6.75 18.73 11.12
C LEU A 515 -7.76 19.56 11.93
N GLU A 516 -8.33 20.60 11.31
CA GLU A 516 -9.34 21.48 11.92
C GLU A 516 -10.65 20.73 12.23
N ASN A 517 -11.04 19.77 11.38
CA ASN A 517 -12.29 19.01 11.51
C ASN A 517 -12.11 17.67 12.24
N GLY A 518 -10.98 17.48 12.92
CA GLY A 518 -10.70 16.33 13.77
C GLY A 518 -10.73 15.00 13.05
N PHE A 519 -10.17 14.95 11.85
CA PHE A 519 -9.89 13.68 11.16
C PHE A 519 -8.73 12.96 11.85
N ARG A 520 -8.76 11.64 11.77
CA ARG A 520 -7.70 10.74 12.22
C ARG A 520 -6.82 10.37 11.04
N PHE A 521 -5.52 10.24 11.26
CA PHE A 521 -4.53 10.10 10.19
C PHE A 521 -3.92 8.69 10.15
N LEU A 522 -3.25 8.40 9.02
CA LEU A 522 -2.47 7.18 8.77
C LEU A 522 -3.31 5.89 8.68
N SER A 523 -2.66 4.73 8.85
CA SER A 523 -3.20 3.39 8.55
C SER A 523 -4.62 3.13 9.07
N TYR A 524 -4.88 3.45 10.35
CA TYR A 524 -6.18 3.21 11.00
C TYR A 524 -7.05 4.46 11.09
N GLY A 525 -6.61 5.55 10.47
CA GLY A 525 -7.27 6.83 10.47
C GLY A 525 -8.54 6.84 9.63
N ASP A 526 -8.92 8.02 9.20
CA ASP A 526 -10.04 8.27 8.31
C ASP A 526 -9.58 8.21 6.84
N SER A 527 -10.54 8.32 5.92
CA SER A 527 -10.31 8.16 4.48
C SER A 527 -10.52 9.45 3.69
N CYS A 528 -9.92 9.47 2.51
CA CYS A 528 -10.05 10.49 1.49
C CYS A 528 -10.58 9.85 0.20
N LEU A 529 -11.49 10.53 -0.48
CA LEU A 529 -11.84 10.31 -1.88
C LEU A 529 -11.46 11.57 -2.65
N PHE A 530 -10.43 11.45 -3.49
CA PHE A 530 -9.98 12.53 -4.36
C PHE A 530 -10.41 12.24 -5.79
N LEU A 531 -11.17 13.17 -6.36
CA LEU A 531 -11.69 13.14 -7.72
C LEU A 531 -11.40 14.51 -8.36
N PRO A 532 -10.12 14.82 -8.60
CA PRO A 532 -9.70 16.12 -9.10
C PRO A 532 -9.99 16.29 -10.59
N LEU A 533 -10.35 15.24 -11.31
CA LEU A 533 -10.73 15.32 -12.72
C LEU A 533 -12.26 15.36 -12.80
N GLY A 534 -12.80 16.35 -13.50
CA GLY A 534 -14.22 16.39 -13.82
C GLY A 534 -14.62 15.10 -14.54
N SER A 535 -15.88 14.69 -14.40
CA SER A 535 -16.47 13.64 -15.23
C SER A 535 -16.47 14.00 -16.72
N ASP A 536 -16.19 15.26 -17.05
CA ASP A 536 -15.99 15.75 -18.40
C ASP A 536 -14.52 16.13 -18.61
N ALA A 537 -13.87 15.40 -19.53
CA ALA A 537 -12.69 15.75 -20.32
C ALA A 537 -11.60 16.66 -19.69
N ASN A 538 -10.40 16.09 -19.60
CA ASN A 538 -9.09 16.72 -19.85
C ASN A 538 -9.11 18.28 -19.82
N PRO A 539 -8.66 18.94 -18.74
CA PRO A 539 -8.63 20.38 -18.73
C PRO A 539 -7.69 20.87 -19.84
N ARG A 540 -8.26 21.50 -20.87
CA ARG A 540 -7.46 22.38 -21.73
C ARG A 540 -6.92 23.48 -20.81
N PRO A 541 -5.63 23.82 -20.88
CA PRO A 541 -5.10 24.92 -20.09
C PRO A 541 -5.95 26.17 -20.36
N GLU A 542 -6.43 26.79 -19.28
CA GLU A 542 -7.17 28.04 -19.36
C GLU A 542 -6.38 29.03 -20.22
N SER A 543 -6.95 29.42 -21.36
CA SER A 543 -6.47 30.60 -22.06
C SER A 543 -6.61 31.78 -21.11
N GLU A 544 -5.54 32.55 -20.96
CA GLU A 544 -5.40 33.74 -20.10
C GLU A 544 -6.71 34.55 -19.96
N PRO A 545 -6.94 35.18 -18.78
CA PRO A 545 -8.10 36.04 -18.60
C PRO A 545 -8.11 37.09 -19.71
N LYS A 546 -9.18 37.09 -20.53
CA LYS A 546 -9.45 38.11 -21.53
C LYS A 546 -9.24 39.47 -20.86
N ARG A 547 -8.20 40.20 -21.28
CA ARG A 547 -8.11 41.64 -21.02
C ARG A 547 -9.45 42.24 -21.43
N LEU A 548 -10.12 42.88 -20.47
CA LEU A 548 -11.22 43.79 -20.73
C LEU A 548 -10.71 44.79 -21.78
N SER A 549 -11.16 44.63 -23.02
CA SER A 549 -10.94 45.60 -24.08
C SER A 549 -11.59 46.92 -23.64
N GLU A 550 -10.79 47.97 -23.70
CA GLU A 550 -11.19 49.35 -23.49
C GLU A 550 -12.49 49.63 -24.27
N ARG A 551 -13.51 50.09 -23.54
CA ARG A 551 -14.74 50.57 -24.14
C ARG A 551 -14.41 51.77 -25.02
N GLU A 552 -14.84 51.66 -26.27
CA GLU A 552 -14.90 52.72 -27.25
C GLU A 552 -15.48 54.00 -26.65
N SER A 553 -14.73 55.09 -26.82
CA SER A 553 -15.17 56.45 -26.54
C SER A 553 -16.28 56.82 -27.52
N VAL A 554 -17.54 56.69 -27.07
CA VAL A 554 -18.68 57.33 -27.70
C VAL A 554 -18.62 58.82 -27.38
N MET A 555 -18.21 59.63 -28.36
CA MET A 555 -18.46 61.08 -28.38
C MET A 555 -19.98 61.31 -28.46
N PRO A 556 -20.57 62.18 -27.62
CA PRO A 556 -21.86 62.77 -27.90
C PRO A 556 -21.66 64.19 -28.45
N ASP A 557 -21.81 64.34 -29.76
CA ASP A 557 -22.27 65.59 -30.33
C ASP A 557 -23.76 65.74 -29.99
N THR A 558 -24.09 66.87 -29.36
CA THR A 558 -25.31 67.69 -29.48
C THR A 558 -25.67 68.29 -28.12
N TYR A 559 -25.30 69.55 -27.90
CA TYR A 559 -26.20 70.52 -27.27
C TYR A 559 -25.87 71.92 -27.78
N ASN A 560 -26.81 72.44 -28.54
CA ASN A 560 -26.90 73.82 -28.98
C ASN A 560 -28.09 74.40 -28.20
N ALA A 561 -27.87 75.37 -27.31
CA ALA A 561 -28.80 76.45 -26.95
C ALA A 561 -28.27 77.27 -25.75
N ASN A 562 -28.09 78.57 -26.04
CA ASN A 562 -27.95 79.74 -25.16
C ASN A 562 -26.64 80.00 -24.44
#